data_AF-A0AAV0XSQ2-F1
#
_entry.id   AF-A0AAV0XSQ2-F1
#
_cell.length_a   1.000
_cell.length_b   1.000
_cell.length_c   1.000
_cell.angle_alpha   90.00
_cell.angle_beta   90.00
_cell.angle_gamma   90.00
#
_symmetry.space_group_name_H-M   'P 1'
#
loop_
_entity.id
_entity.type
_entity.pdbx_description
1 polymer ?
#
loop_
_entity_poly.entity_id
_entity_poly.type
_entity_poly.pdbx_seq_one_letter_code
_entity_poly.pdbx_strand_id
1 'polypeptide(L)'
;MQKLPNNIQHEGFNYKINGGEKKGIRYMVCCQKYCKGSAKRLVDGTIVNNATHSHYPNNLENELMDLKKKFRLILIQRAVNETTSLRDIYDEESIRHMRAAVQYCWPVAEMSMRHARRKNVPVLPPTMQALAEMLESNVDRYICCGHSFYQDHTIDDDGKTSIIFGCLDLIQEVVRQGGSELHADATFKIVPSAPKCRQLFVMHFIIQNHSIPVIYVLMESKTELAYTLVLRKCKAMFPAIQPQFIMTDYEIALKNAFSIIYPESVQHACWFHYVQCLVKNLKSNGFSNYVKNNQEAQICIKMTSALALLPPNLIDEGYQSIRRYARDNNVNLVSFFTYFSNYWLRTRKPEVFSVYGVPRRTNNNVESFHSGLKEKFQSLHPNLWTFLDHLKRLSLKNHVIVKQLARGERVSRLVKIKYLLNSVRIQTATTQLELGVINVKEFLLQSSHCAERYLREEINWHINIEQDQNEPQNIIQDVENENNSDSDGEVSVILREGRQLFDVSGSDESILPDEDNEEDYFPLEDRDPDIVAMLELDARHRQLEIEAIPYVQVPAVLPSLENQDQMCIVCMEAEKTHALIPCGHRILCQDCVVNLDPVRCPFCNEYFTGSIRIW
;
A
#
# COMPACT_ATOMS: atom_id res chain seq x y z
N MET A 1 -22.18 8.76 -30.91
CA MET A 1 -23.56 8.70 -31.43
C MET A 1 -24.42 7.83 -30.51
N GLN A 2 -25.26 8.45 -29.68
CA GLN A 2 -26.24 7.73 -28.87
C GLN A 2 -27.26 7.07 -29.80
N LYS A 3 -27.33 5.73 -29.82
CA LYS A 3 -28.46 5.04 -30.44
C LYS A 3 -29.69 5.30 -29.58
N LEU A 4 -30.65 6.06 -30.11
CA LEU A 4 -32.01 6.19 -29.56
C LEU A 4 -32.57 4.78 -29.26
N PRO A 5 -33.36 4.61 -28.18
CA PRO A 5 -33.87 3.31 -27.81
C PRO A 5 -34.82 2.81 -28.91
N ASN A 6 -34.51 1.65 -29.50
CA ASN A 6 -35.36 0.94 -30.47
C ASN A 6 -36.67 0.38 -29.86
N ASN A 7 -37.09 0.88 -28.69
CA ASN A 7 -38.23 0.39 -27.93
C ASN A 7 -39.41 1.35 -28.08
N ILE A 8 -40.51 0.87 -28.67
CA ILE A 8 -41.75 1.62 -28.89
C ILE A 8 -42.78 1.09 -27.89
N GLN A 9 -43.41 1.99 -27.14
CA GLN A 9 -44.50 1.65 -26.21
C GLN A 9 -45.86 1.85 -26.87
N HIS A 10 -46.72 0.85 -26.77
CA HIS A 10 -48.10 0.91 -27.24
C HIS A 10 -48.97 -0.02 -26.40
N GLU A 11 -50.10 0.50 -25.88
CA GLU A 11 -51.07 -0.24 -25.05
C GLU A 11 -50.46 -1.00 -23.85
N GLY A 12 -49.43 -0.42 -23.21
CA GLY A 12 -48.74 -1.04 -22.07
C GLY A 12 -47.79 -2.19 -22.43
N PHE A 13 -47.50 -2.38 -23.71
CA PHE A 13 -46.52 -3.34 -24.22
C PHE A 13 -45.30 -2.63 -24.83
N ASN A 14 -44.12 -3.20 -24.59
CA ASN A 14 -42.86 -2.73 -25.18
C ASN A 14 -42.55 -3.54 -26.45
N TYR A 15 -42.36 -2.86 -27.58
CA TYR A 15 -42.04 -3.47 -28.86
C TYR A 15 -40.65 -3.05 -29.38
N LYS A 16 -39.97 -3.95 -30.06
CA LYS A 16 -38.76 -3.68 -30.85
C LYS A 16 -39.03 -3.89 -32.34
N ILE A 17 -38.37 -3.12 -33.20
CA ILE A 17 -38.52 -3.26 -34.66
C ILE A 17 -37.90 -4.60 -35.10
N ASN A 18 -38.67 -5.40 -35.85
CA ASN A 18 -38.25 -6.70 -36.37
C ASN A 18 -38.13 -6.65 -37.90
N GLY A 19 -36.97 -6.22 -38.39
CA GLY A 19 -36.67 -6.12 -39.82
C GLY A 19 -36.85 -4.73 -40.44
N GLY A 20 -36.65 -4.66 -41.77
CA GLY A 20 -36.73 -3.42 -42.55
C GLY A 20 -38.16 -2.98 -42.88
N GLU A 21 -38.29 -1.76 -43.40
CA GLU A 21 -39.56 -1.15 -43.81
C GLU A 21 -40.03 -1.74 -45.15
N LYS A 22 -41.27 -2.25 -45.21
CA LYS A 22 -41.88 -2.76 -46.45
C LYS A 22 -43.11 -1.93 -46.78
N LYS A 23 -43.11 -1.27 -47.94
CA LYS A 23 -44.21 -0.40 -48.42
C LYS A 23 -44.65 0.65 -47.38
N GLY A 24 -43.69 1.25 -46.66
CA GLY A 24 -43.96 2.24 -45.61
C GLY A 24 -44.48 1.67 -44.29
N ILE A 25 -44.62 0.33 -44.17
CA ILE A 25 -45.06 -0.35 -42.94
C ILE A 25 -43.84 -0.92 -42.22
N ARG A 26 -43.72 -0.62 -40.92
CA ARG A 26 -42.69 -1.23 -40.05
C ARG A 26 -43.30 -2.28 -39.13
N TYR A 27 -42.71 -3.46 -39.12
CA TYR A 27 -43.12 -4.55 -38.25
C TYR A 27 -42.35 -4.51 -36.93
N MET A 28 -43.06 -4.80 -35.86
CA MET A 28 -42.57 -4.71 -34.49
C MET A 28 -42.98 -5.97 -33.73
N VAL A 29 -42.11 -6.46 -32.86
CA VAL A 29 -42.35 -7.65 -32.02
C VAL A 29 -42.16 -7.29 -30.56
N CYS A 30 -42.88 -8.00 -29.69
CA CYS A 30 -42.79 -7.80 -28.25
C CYS A 30 -41.34 -8.01 -27.76
N CYS A 31 -40.94 -7.20 -26.78
CA CYS A 31 -39.64 -7.29 -26.14
C CYS A 31 -39.55 -8.45 -25.13
N GLN A 32 -40.68 -8.99 -24.67
CA GLN A 32 -40.74 -10.06 -23.67
C GLN A 32 -40.30 -11.40 -24.27
N LYS A 33 -39.42 -12.12 -23.55
CA LYS A 33 -39.00 -13.46 -23.95
C LYS A 33 -40.21 -14.40 -24.02
N TYR A 34 -40.25 -15.25 -25.04
CA TYR A 34 -41.32 -16.21 -25.33
C TYR A 34 -42.70 -15.62 -25.64
N CYS A 35 -42.84 -14.30 -25.65
CA CYS A 35 -44.05 -13.64 -26.13
C CYS A 35 -44.04 -13.53 -27.67
N LYS A 36 -45.11 -14.01 -28.30
CA LYS A 36 -45.32 -13.91 -29.76
C LYS A 36 -46.06 -12.64 -30.17
N GLY A 37 -46.32 -11.73 -29.22
CA GLY A 37 -46.99 -10.47 -29.47
C GLY A 37 -46.28 -9.65 -30.54
N SER A 38 -47.04 -9.09 -31.48
CA SER A 38 -46.48 -8.30 -32.58
C SER A 38 -47.44 -7.22 -33.02
N ALA A 39 -46.89 -6.13 -33.58
CA ALA A 39 -47.64 -5.00 -34.08
C ALA A 39 -47.00 -4.48 -35.38
N LYS A 40 -47.75 -3.72 -36.16
CA LYS A 40 -47.25 -3.01 -37.34
C LYS A 40 -47.55 -1.53 -37.22
N ARG A 41 -46.59 -0.69 -37.61
CA ARG A 41 -46.75 0.75 -37.73
C ARG A 41 -47.02 1.08 -39.19
N LEU A 42 -48.18 1.66 -39.46
CA LEU A 42 -48.63 2.08 -40.78
C LEU A 42 -47.97 3.41 -41.20
N VAL A 43 -48.15 3.78 -42.48
CA VAL A 43 -47.54 4.98 -43.09
C VAL A 43 -48.02 6.27 -42.42
N ASP A 44 -49.26 6.29 -41.93
CA ASP A 44 -49.88 7.38 -41.16
C ASP A 44 -49.39 7.46 -39.70
N GLY A 45 -48.53 6.53 -39.28
CA GLY A 45 -48.00 6.44 -37.93
C GLY A 45 -48.83 5.58 -36.98
N THR A 46 -50.01 5.11 -37.38
CA THR A 46 -50.90 4.29 -36.55
C THR A 46 -50.28 2.92 -36.26
N ILE A 47 -50.34 2.48 -35.01
CA ILE A 47 -49.86 1.16 -34.58
C ILE A 47 -51.06 0.21 -34.49
N VAL A 48 -50.97 -0.93 -35.15
CA VAL A 48 -52.00 -1.97 -35.17
C VAL A 48 -51.42 -3.28 -34.67
N ASN A 49 -52.04 -3.86 -33.65
CA ASN A 49 -51.65 -5.17 -33.12
C ASN A 49 -51.96 -6.28 -34.16
N ASN A 50 -50.99 -7.16 -34.39
CA ASN A 50 -51.11 -8.31 -35.28
C ASN A 50 -51.26 -9.62 -34.50
N ALA A 51 -50.42 -9.85 -33.49
CA ALA A 51 -50.46 -11.05 -32.68
C ALA A 51 -50.65 -10.70 -31.20
N THR A 52 -51.47 -11.49 -30.50
CA THR A 52 -51.76 -11.31 -29.08
C THR A 52 -50.54 -11.62 -28.21
N HIS A 53 -50.50 -10.97 -27.04
CA HIS A 53 -49.44 -11.21 -26.05
C HIS A 53 -49.79 -12.38 -25.15
N SER A 54 -48.76 -13.11 -24.69
CA SER A 54 -48.88 -14.18 -23.70
C SER A 54 -48.72 -13.68 -22.26
N HIS A 55 -48.74 -12.36 -22.06
CA HIS A 55 -48.56 -11.72 -20.76
C HIS A 55 -49.42 -10.46 -20.66
N TYR A 56 -49.65 -10.01 -19.43
CA TYR A 56 -50.38 -8.78 -19.18
C TYR A 56 -49.54 -7.53 -19.52
N PRO A 57 -50.19 -6.39 -19.85
CA PRO A 57 -49.51 -5.10 -20.01
C PRO A 57 -48.78 -4.71 -18.73
N ASN A 58 -47.63 -4.03 -18.84
CA ASN A 58 -46.81 -3.62 -17.68
C ASN A 58 -46.41 -4.76 -16.72
N ASN A 59 -46.12 -5.95 -17.22
CA ASN A 59 -45.64 -7.04 -16.36
C ASN A 59 -44.36 -6.61 -15.60
N LEU A 60 -44.35 -6.86 -14.28
CA LEU A 60 -43.27 -6.60 -13.33
C LEU A 60 -41.88 -7.01 -13.87
N GLU A 61 -41.81 -8.09 -14.64
CA GLU A 61 -40.59 -8.56 -15.29
C GLU A 61 -39.93 -7.53 -16.22
N ASN A 62 -40.71 -6.71 -16.93
CA ASN A 62 -40.17 -5.67 -17.81
C ASN A 62 -39.56 -4.52 -17.00
N GLU A 63 -40.20 -4.13 -15.90
CA GLU A 63 -39.71 -3.11 -14.98
C GLU A 63 -38.41 -3.59 -14.31
N LEU A 64 -38.38 -4.84 -13.82
CA LEU A 64 -37.19 -5.45 -13.21
C LEU A 64 -36.04 -5.56 -14.22
N MET A 65 -36.32 -5.88 -15.49
CA MET A 65 -35.32 -5.91 -16.57
C MET A 65 -34.74 -4.53 -16.87
N ASP A 66 -35.54 -3.47 -16.84
CA ASP A 66 -35.07 -2.10 -17.05
C ASP A 66 -34.21 -1.61 -15.88
N LEU A 67 -34.63 -1.89 -14.65
CA LEU A 67 -33.86 -1.63 -13.43
C LEU A 67 -32.50 -2.33 -13.47
N LYS A 68 -32.47 -3.61 -13.84
CA LYS A 68 -31.24 -4.40 -14.02
C LYS A 68 -30.28 -3.78 -15.04
N LYS A 69 -30.81 -3.31 -16.18
CA LYS A 69 -30.00 -2.66 -17.23
C LYS A 69 -29.42 -1.33 -16.76
N LYS A 70 -30.23 -0.49 -16.13
CA LYS A 70 -29.79 0.80 -15.57
C LYS A 70 -28.70 0.60 -14.53
N PHE A 71 -28.91 -0.33 -13.60
CA PHE A 71 -27.93 -0.65 -12.57
C PHE A 71 -26.61 -1.16 -13.15
N ARG A 72 -26.67 -2.09 -14.11
CA ARG A 72 -25.48 -2.52 -14.85
C ARG A 72 -24.73 -1.36 -15.51
N LEU A 73 -25.44 -0.41 -16.11
CA LEU A 73 -24.80 0.74 -16.77
C LEU A 73 -24.09 1.65 -15.76
N ILE A 74 -24.70 1.91 -14.60
CA ILE A 74 -24.07 2.67 -13.52
C ILE A 74 -22.78 1.99 -13.06
N LEU A 75 -22.85 0.68 -12.78
CA LEU A 75 -21.69 -0.12 -12.36
C LEU A 75 -20.56 -0.10 -13.40
N ILE A 76 -20.90 -0.26 -14.69
CA ILE A 76 -19.93 -0.19 -15.79
C ILE A 76 -19.29 1.19 -15.89
N GLN A 77 -20.09 2.25 -15.81
CA GLN A 77 -19.61 3.62 -15.91
C GLN A 77 -18.66 3.96 -14.77
N ARG A 78 -19.01 3.60 -13.53
CA ARG A 78 -18.12 3.75 -12.36
C ARG A 78 -16.87 2.89 -12.52
N ALA A 79 -16.99 1.63 -12.93
CA ALA A 79 -15.85 0.73 -13.12
C ALA A 79 -14.83 1.23 -14.16
N VAL A 80 -15.28 1.97 -15.18
CA VAL A 80 -14.39 2.55 -16.21
C VAL A 80 -13.71 3.83 -15.73
N ASN A 81 -14.44 4.67 -14.99
CA ASN A 81 -13.96 6.00 -14.61
C ASN A 81 -13.26 6.05 -13.25
N GLU A 82 -13.42 5.01 -12.43
CA GLU A 82 -12.91 4.95 -11.07
C GLU A 82 -11.94 3.78 -10.88
N THR A 83 -10.95 4.00 -10.01
CA THR A 83 -9.93 3.05 -9.60
C THR A 83 -10.30 2.26 -8.35
N THR A 84 -11.45 2.57 -7.73
CA THR A 84 -12.03 1.88 -6.58
C THR A 84 -12.20 0.38 -6.84
N SER A 85 -12.13 -0.43 -5.77
CA SER A 85 -12.43 -1.87 -5.85
C SER A 85 -13.79 -2.09 -6.51
N LEU A 86 -13.87 -3.08 -7.40
CA LEU A 86 -15.13 -3.41 -8.05
C LEU A 86 -16.20 -3.81 -7.01
N ARG A 87 -15.76 -4.43 -5.90
CA ARG A 87 -16.63 -4.85 -4.81
C ARG A 87 -17.26 -3.65 -4.11
N ASP A 88 -16.46 -2.66 -3.76
CA ASP A 88 -16.94 -1.45 -3.09
C ASP A 88 -17.89 -0.67 -4.00
N ILE A 89 -17.56 -0.52 -5.30
CA ILE A 89 -18.46 0.09 -6.28
C ILE A 89 -19.81 -0.63 -6.30
N TYR A 90 -19.79 -1.97 -6.29
CA TYR A 90 -21.00 -2.77 -6.29
C TYR A 90 -21.79 -2.61 -4.99
N ASP A 91 -21.14 -2.67 -3.83
CA ASP A 91 -21.80 -2.58 -2.53
C ASP A 91 -22.41 -1.18 -2.31
N GLU A 92 -21.69 -0.10 -2.62
CA GLU A 92 -22.18 1.28 -2.56
C GLU A 92 -23.41 1.48 -3.45
N GLU A 93 -23.34 1.04 -4.71
CA GLU A 93 -24.45 1.19 -5.65
C GLU A 93 -25.59 0.23 -5.33
N SER A 94 -25.31 -0.93 -4.72
CA SER A 94 -26.35 -1.87 -4.29
C SER A 94 -27.22 -1.28 -3.19
N ILE A 95 -26.63 -0.51 -2.27
CA ILE A 95 -27.37 0.23 -1.25
C ILE A 95 -28.23 1.33 -1.89
N ARG A 96 -27.68 2.07 -2.87
CA ARG A 96 -28.39 3.15 -3.58
C ARG A 96 -29.51 2.64 -4.51
N HIS A 97 -29.36 1.42 -5.03
CA HIS A 97 -30.24 0.82 -6.03
C HIS A 97 -30.73 -0.58 -5.62
N MET A 98 -31.20 -0.71 -4.38
CA MET A 98 -31.56 -1.98 -3.74
C MET A 98 -32.47 -2.87 -4.60
N ARG A 99 -33.54 -2.32 -5.19
CA ARG A 99 -34.46 -3.09 -6.05
C ARG A 99 -33.79 -3.69 -7.28
N ALA A 100 -32.81 -2.98 -7.86
CA ALA A 100 -32.06 -3.47 -9.01
C ALA A 100 -30.97 -4.46 -8.62
N ALA A 101 -30.33 -4.25 -7.46
CA ALA A 101 -29.27 -5.11 -6.92
C ALA A 101 -29.78 -6.53 -6.60
N VAL A 102 -31.01 -6.65 -6.08
CA VAL A 102 -31.70 -7.95 -5.88
C VAL A 102 -31.78 -8.75 -7.18
N GLN A 103 -31.80 -8.09 -8.34
CA GLN A 103 -31.94 -8.72 -9.67
C GLN A 103 -30.60 -8.86 -10.42
N TYR A 104 -29.49 -8.33 -9.88
CA TYR A 104 -28.20 -8.26 -10.55
C TYR A 104 -27.04 -8.54 -9.58
N CYS A 105 -26.85 -9.82 -9.27
CA CYS A 105 -25.88 -10.26 -8.28
C CYS A 105 -24.42 -9.99 -8.65
N TRP A 106 -23.58 -9.91 -7.61
CA TRP A 106 -22.14 -9.63 -7.69
C TRP A 106 -21.38 -10.41 -8.77
N PRO A 107 -21.48 -11.74 -8.92
CA PRO A 107 -20.67 -12.46 -9.92
C PRO A 107 -20.91 -12.01 -11.37
N VAL A 108 -22.15 -11.62 -11.70
CA VAL A 108 -22.54 -11.14 -13.02
C VAL A 108 -22.12 -9.68 -13.23
N ALA A 109 -22.25 -8.87 -12.18
CA ALA A 109 -21.79 -7.49 -12.16
C ALA A 109 -20.27 -7.41 -12.31
N GLU A 110 -19.55 -8.18 -11.51
CA GLU A 110 -18.09 -8.25 -11.49
C GLU A 110 -17.52 -8.55 -12.88
N MET A 111 -18.03 -9.59 -13.55
CA MET A 111 -17.56 -9.94 -14.89
C MET A 111 -17.77 -8.80 -15.89
N SER A 112 -18.94 -8.16 -15.84
CA SER A 112 -19.28 -7.02 -16.71
C SER A 112 -18.39 -5.80 -16.44
N MET A 113 -18.15 -5.51 -15.17
CA MET A 113 -17.30 -4.41 -14.73
C MET A 113 -15.82 -4.66 -15.05
N ARG A 114 -15.30 -5.87 -14.80
CA ARG A 114 -13.94 -6.29 -15.17
C ARG A 114 -13.72 -6.20 -16.68
N HIS A 115 -14.70 -6.65 -17.48
CA HIS A 115 -14.62 -6.54 -18.94
C HIS A 115 -14.62 -5.09 -19.41
N ALA A 116 -15.53 -4.25 -18.90
CA ALA A 116 -15.58 -2.85 -19.24
C ALA A 116 -14.30 -2.10 -18.83
N ARG A 117 -13.78 -2.36 -17.63
CA ARG A 117 -12.53 -1.78 -17.14
C ARG A 117 -11.36 -2.21 -18.02
N ARG A 118 -11.18 -3.51 -18.31
CA ARG A 118 -10.11 -4.00 -19.20
C ARG A 118 -10.16 -3.41 -20.61
N LYS A 119 -11.36 -3.16 -21.15
CA LYS A 119 -11.52 -2.58 -22.49
C LYS A 119 -11.09 -1.10 -22.55
N ASN A 120 -11.16 -0.38 -21.44
CA ASN A 120 -10.89 1.07 -21.38
C ASN A 120 -9.58 1.42 -20.66
N VAL A 121 -8.93 0.45 -20.02
CA VAL A 121 -7.62 0.61 -19.40
C VAL A 121 -6.55 0.18 -20.41
N PRO A 122 -5.58 1.06 -20.74
CA PRO A 122 -4.49 0.70 -21.63
C PRO A 122 -3.71 -0.50 -21.12
N VAL A 123 -3.18 -1.26 -22.07
CA VAL A 123 -2.32 -2.41 -21.77
C VAL A 123 -1.17 -1.94 -20.88
N LEU A 124 -0.84 -2.75 -19.87
CA LEU A 124 0.30 -2.44 -19.00
C LEU A 124 1.57 -2.39 -19.85
N PRO A 125 2.35 -1.31 -19.77
CA PRO A 125 3.59 -1.23 -20.52
C PRO A 125 4.57 -2.31 -20.01
N PRO A 126 5.30 -2.96 -20.93
CA PRO A 126 6.24 -4.04 -20.56
C PRO A 126 7.50 -3.52 -19.86
N THR A 127 7.91 -2.27 -20.14
CA THR A 127 9.11 -1.64 -19.59
C THR A 127 8.82 -0.24 -19.09
N MET A 128 9.69 0.28 -18.22
CA MET A 128 9.60 1.68 -17.77
C MET A 128 9.79 2.67 -18.91
N GLN A 129 10.63 2.35 -19.89
CA GLN A 129 10.76 3.16 -21.10
C GLN A 129 9.45 3.21 -21.91
N ALA A 130 8.80 2.07 -22.13
CA ALA A 130 7.49 2.03 -22.80
C ALA A 130 6.42 2.81 -22.02
N LEU A 131 6.49 2.80 -20.68
CA LEU A 131 5.64 3.64 -19.85
C LEU A 131 5.90 5.13 -20.10
N ALA A 132 7.15 5.56 -20.16
CA ALA A 132 7.51 6.95 -20.45
C ALA A 132 6.96 7.39 -21.81
N GLU A 133 7.18 6.62 -22.87
CA GLU A 133 6.65 6.88 -24.22
C GLU A 133 5.12 6.96 -24.25
N MET A 134 4.44 6.06 -23.52
CA MET A 134 2.99 6.10 -23.37
C MET A 134 2.50 7.35 -22.64
N LEU A 135 3.20 7.81 -21.60
CA LEU A 135 2.84 9.02 -20.85
C LEU A 135 3.06 10.28 -21.69
N GLU A 136 4.15 10.34 -22.44
CA GLU A 136 4.44 11.42 -23.40
C GLU A 136 3.41 11.50 -24.52
N SER A 137 2.94 10.36 -25.00
CA SER A 137 1.90 10.32 -26.03
C SER A 137 0.49 10.62 -25.48
N ASN A 138 0.31 10.56 -24.16
CA ASN A 138 -0.99 10.72 -23.49
C ASN A 138 -0.91 11.73 -22.33
N VAL A 139 -0.33 12.90 -22.60
CA VAL A 139 -0.08 13.97 -21.62
C VAL A 139 -1.33 14.38 -20.83
N ASP A 140 -2.50 14.34 -21.48
CA ASP A 140 -3.78 14.75 -20.89
C ASP A 140 -4.42 13.70 -19.97
N ARG A 141 -3.85 12.49 -19.89
CA ARG A 141 -4.48 11.41 -19.11
C ARG A 141 -4.38 11.62 -17.61
N TYR A 142 -3.28 12.20 -17.15
CA TYR A 142 -3.00 12.45 -15.73
C TYR A 142 -2.73 13.93 -15.54
N ILE A 143 -3.79 14.74 -15.45
CA ILE A 143 -3.70 16.18 -15.28
C ILE A 143 -3.78 16.57 -13.79
N CYS A 144 -2.88 17.44 -13.36
CA CYS A 144 -2.91 18.13 -12.07
C CYS A 144 -2.87 19.65 -12.32
N CYS A 145 -3.86 20.39 -11.83
CA CYS A 145 -3.96 21.85 -12.01
C CYS A 145 -3.94 22.33 -13.48
N GLY A 146 -4.46 21.52 -14.41
CA GLY A 146 -4.48 21.86 -15.84
C GLY A 146 -3.19 21.52 -16.59
N HIS A 147 -2.18 20.99 -15.89
CA HIS A 147 -0.90 20.58 -16.45
C HIS A 147 -0.70 19.06 -16.32
N SER A 148 0.15 18.50 -17.17
CA SER A 148 0.58 17.10 -17.04
C SER A 148 1.18 16.84 -15.67
N PHE A 149 0.78 15.72 -15.04
CA PHE A 149 1.41 15.23 -13.81
C PHE A 149 2.70 14.48 -14.11
N TYR A 150 2.81 13.83 -15.27
CA TYR A 150 4.09 13.35 -15.80
C TYR A 150 4.94 14.54 -16.23
N GLN A 151 6.21 14.56 -15.82
CA GLN A 151 7.13 15.66 -16.10
C GLN A 151 8.16 15.27 -17.15
N ASP A 152 8.90 14.19 -16.90
CA ASP A 152 9.99 13.74 -17.77
C ASP A 152 10.46 12.33 -17.35
N HIS A 153 11.43 11.77 -18.09
CA HIS A 153 12.17 10.58 -17.72
C HIS A 153 13.68 10.76 -17.91
N THR A 154 14.46 9.86 -17.30
CA THR A 154 15.91 9.77 -17.46
C THR A 154 16.30 8.32 -17.70
N ILE A 155 17.36 8.11 -18.47
CA ILE A 155 17.94 6.80 -18.74
C ILE A 155 19.41 6.85 -18.32
N ASP A 156 19.86 5.91 -17.51
CA ASP A 156 21.28 5.80 -17.12
C ASP A 156 22.11 5.04 -18.17
N ASP A 157 23.43 4.96 -17.95
CA ASP A 157 24.36 4.31 -18.89
C ASP A 157 24.10 2.80 -19.06
N ASP A 158 23.40 2.17 -18.11
CA ASP A 158 22.96 0.78 -18.17
C ASP A 158 21.60 0.62 -18.88
N GLY A 159 20.99 1.71 -19.37
CA GLY A 159 19.67 1.71 -19.98
C GLY A 159 18.49 1.65 -18.99
N LYS A 160 18.73 1.84 -17.68
CA LYS A 160 17.68 1.83 -16.66
C LYS A 160 16.98 3.19 -16.62
N THR A 161 15.65 3.13 -16.62
CA THR A 161 14.77 4.29 -16.72
C THR A 161 14.28 4.74 -15.34
N SER A 162 14.20 6.05 -15.15
CA SER A 162 13.50 6.69 -14.04
C SER A 162 12.47 7.68 -14.57
N ILE A 163 11.25 7.66 -14.02
CA ILE A 163 10.12 8.47 -14.49
C ILE A 163 9.71 9.45 -13.41
N ILE A 164 9.66 10.74 -13.75
CA ILE A 164 9.43 11.85 -12.83
C ILE A 164 7.99 12.35 -12.95
N PHE A 165 7.33 12.44 -11.81
CA PHE A 165 5.99 13.01 -11.65
C PHE A 165 6.01 14.17 -10.66
N GLY A 166 5.15 15.14 -10.88
CA GLY A 166 5.03 16.32 -10.03
C GLY A 166 3.95 17.26 -10.54
N CYS A 167 3.62 18.27 -9.73
CA CYS A 167 2.76 19.36 -10.17
C CYS A 167 3.53 20.67 -10.01
N LEU A 168 3.75 21.37 -11.13
CA LEU A 168 4.48 22.62 -11.16
C LEU A 168 3.87 23.67 -10.22
N ASP A 169 2.54 23.82 -10.26
CA ASP A 169 1.82 24.78 -9.43
C ASP A 169 1.98 24.48 -7.92
N LEU A 170 2.03 23.20 -7.55
CA LEU A 170 2.23 22.80 -6.14
C LEU A 170 3.64 23.15 -5.68
N ILE A 171 4.64 22.81 -6.49
CA ILE A 171 6.05 23.06 -6.21
C ILE A 171 6.29 24.57 -6.06
N GLN A 172 5.78 25.36 -7.00
CA GLN A 172 5.92 26.83 -6.95
C GLN A 172 5.26 27.42 -5.71
N GLU A 173 4.04 26.98 -5.39
CA GLU A 173 3.33 27.45 -4.20
C GLU A 173 4.07 27.07 -2.91
N VAL A 174 4.61 25.85 -2.83
CA VAL A 174 5.42 25.38 -1.70
C VAL A 174 6.66 26.25 -1.48
N VAL A 175 7.38 26.56 -2.56
CA VAL A 175 8.55 27.44 -2.51
C VAL A 175 8.12 28.87 -2.13
N ARG A 176 7.02 29.38 -2.69
CA ARG A 176 6.48 30.71 -2.39
C ARG A 176 6.09 30.88 -0.92
N GLN A 177 5.65 29.80 -0.27
CA GLN A 177 5.32 29.76 1.16
C GLN A 177 6.56 29.62 2.06
N GLY A 178 7.77 29.67 1.50
CA GLY A 178 9.02 29.61 2.25
C GLY A 178 9.51 28.18 2.56
N GLY A 179 9.10 27.18 1.77
CA GLY A 179 9.65 25.83 1.88
C GLY A 179 11.15 25.80 1.57
N SER A 180 12.00 25.74 2.59
CA SER A 180 13.47 25.70 2.46
C SER A 180 14.11 24.41 2.97
N GLU A 181 13.34 23.56 3.64
CA GLU A 181 13.76 22.26 4.16
C GLU A 181 13.18 21.15 3.27
N LEU A 182 14.06 20.39 2.61
CA LEU A 182 13.73 19.26 1.74
C LEU A 182 14.00 17.94 2.47
N HIS A 183 13.03 17.04 2.46
CA HIS A 183 13.19 15.67 2.92
C HIS A 183 13.06 14.74 1.74
N ALA A 184 13.93 13.76 1.61
CA ALA A 184 13.89 12.80 0.51
C ALA A 184 14.07 11.38 1.03
N ASP A 185 13.25 10.47 0.53
CA ASP A 185 13.23 9.07 0.95
C ASP A 185 12.73 8.18 -0.18
N ALA A 186 13.13 6.91 -0.16
CA ALA A 186 12.72 5.92 -1.14
C ALA A 186 12.02 4.74 -0.46
N THR A 187 10.97 4.22 -1.10
CA THR A 187 10.27 3.03 -0.61
C THR A 187 10.16 1.95 -1.68
N PHE A 188 10.48 0.72 -1.28
CA PHE A 188 10.39 -0.50 -2.10
C PHE A 188 9.03 -1.18 -1.98
N LYS A 189 8.30 -0.89 -0.88
CA LYS A 189 7.08 -1.60 -0.46
C LYS A 189 5.85 -1.23 -1.28
N ILE A 190 5.88 -0.10 -1.99
CA ILE A 190 4.71 0.48 -2.66
C ILE A 190 5.12 0.92 -4.06
N VAL A 191 5.24 -0.05 -4.95
CA VAL A 191 5.60 0.16 -6.35
C VAL A 191 4.65 -0.59 -7.27
N PRO A 192 4.33 -0.07 -8.46
CA PRO A 192 3.49 -0.78 -9.44
C PRO A 192 3.94 -2.23 -9.67
N SER A 193 2.98 -3.14 -9.84
CA SER A 193 3.29 -4.55 -10.16
C SER A 193 3.92 -4.75 -11.54
N ALA A 194 3.66 -3.84 -12.49
CA ALA A 194 4.29 -3.78 -13.80
C ALA A 194 4.18 -2.36 -14.37
N PRO A 195 5.16 -1.85 -15.13
CA PRO A 195 6.46 -2.48 -15.42
C PRO A 195 7.34 -2.59 -14.18
N LYS A 196 8.35 -3.46 -14.23
CA LYS A 196 9.25 -3.70 -13.11
C LYS A 196 9.94 -2.39 -12.74
N CYS A 197 9.70 -1.92 -11.53
CA CYS A 197 10.40 -0.78 -10.94
C CYS A 197 10.94 -1.21 -9.59
N ARG A 198 12.08 -0.65 -9.21
CA ARG A 198 12.77 -1.03 -7.99
C ARG A 198 12.21 -0.27 -6.80
N GLN A 199 11.99 1.04 -6.95
CA GLN A 199 11.56 1.89 -5.84
C GLN A 199 10.72 3.08 -6.31
N LEU A 200 9.94 3.62 -5.37
CA LEU A 200 9.35 4.94 -5.44
C LEU A 200 10.20 5.89 -4.59
N PHE A 201 10.90 6.82 -5.23
CA PHE A 201 11.62 7.92 -4.58
C PHE A 201 10.71 9.15 -4.49
N VAL A 202 10.62 9.78 -3.31
CA VAL A 202 9.72 10.92 -3.07
C VAL A 202 10.49 12.06 -2.41
N MET A 203 10.29 13.26 -2.96
CA MET A 203 10.81 14.50 -2.37
C MET A 203 9.68 15.32 -1.74
N HIS A 204 9.90 15.70 -0.50
CA HIS A 204 9.01 16.45 0.35
C HIS A 204 9.60 17.81 0.70
N PHE A 205 8.76 18.81 0.82
CA PHE A 205 9.11 20.07 1.46
C PHE A 205 8.39 20.24 2.78
N ILE A 206 9.08 20.85 3.74
CA ILE A 206 8.50 21.19 5.02
C ILE A 206 8.01 22.64 5.00
N ILE A 207 6.73 22.85 5.27
CA ILE A 207 6.11 24.17 5.43
C ILE A 207 5.35 24.19 6.75
N GLN A 208 5.63 25.17 7.62
CA GLN A 208 4.96 25.31 8.92
C GLN A 208 4.88 23.99 9.71
N ASN A 209 5.98 23.22 9.73
CA ASN A 209 6.10 21.91 10.38
C ASN A 209 5.23 20.78 9.77
N HIS A 210 4.69 20.98 8.57
CA HIS A 210 3.96 19.97 7.80
C HIS A 210 4.78 19.51 6.59
N SER A 211 4.76 18.22 6.30
CA SER A 211 5.48 17.62 5.16
C SER A 211 4.57 17.52 3.94
N ILE A 212 5.00 18.13 2.83
CA ILE A 212 4.27 18.15 1.56
C ILE A 212 5.08 17.39 0.51
N PRO A 213 4.67 16.18 0.08
CA PRO A 213 5.29 15.51 -1.06
C PRO A 213 4.95 16.23 -2.36
N VAL A 214 5.98 16.60 -3.12
CA VAL A 214 5.87 17.42 -4.32
C VAL A 214 6.35 16.74 -5.59
N ILE A 215 7.36 15.86 -5.49
CA ILE A 215 7.93 15.14 -6.63
C ILE A 215 7.98 13.65 -6.27
N TYR A 216 7.57 12.83 -7.22
CA TYR A 216 7.51 11.38 -7.11
C TYR A 216 8.27 10.78 -8.29
N VAL A 217 9.12 9.79 -8.04
CA VAL A 217 9.96 9.20 -9.08
C VAL A 217 9.91 7.69 -8.99
N LEU A 218 9.46 7.03 -10.07
CA LEU A 218 9.58 5.58 -10.20
C LEU A 218 10.93 5.27 -10.81
N MET A 219 11.76 4.47 -10.13
CA MET A 219 13.14 4.22 -10.54
C MET A 219 13.41 2.72 -10.70
N GLU A 220 14.12 2.33 -11.77
CA GLU A 220 14.66 0.97 -11.97
C GLU A 220 16.00 0.75 -11.26
N SER A 221 16.71 1.83 -10.95
CA SER A 221 18.05 1.84 -10.35
C SER A 221 18.10 2.77 -9.14
N LYS A 222 18.99 2.48 -8.20
CA LYS A 222 19.27 3.33 -7.03
C LYS A 222 20.74 3.73 -6.95
N THR A 223 21.44 3.68 -8.07
CA THR A 223 22.84 4.09 -8.16
C THR A 223 22.94 5.61 -7.97
N GLU A 224 24.12 6.06 -7.56
CA GLU A 224 24.41 7.51 -7.46
C GLU A 224 24.14 8.22 -8.79
N LEU A 225 24.49 7.58 -9.91
CA LEU A 225 24.21 8.09 -11.26
C LEU A 225 22.71 8.29 -11.49
N ALA A 226 21.88 7.28 -11.18
CA ALA A 226 20.44 7.36 -11.37
C ALA A 226 19.80 8.50 -10.57
N TYR A 227 20.16 8.63 -9.28
CA TYR A 227 19.72 9.75 -8.45
C TYR A 227 20.23 11.09 -9.00
N THR A 228 21.49 11.18 -9.40
CA THR A 228 22.09 12.40 -9.94
C THR A 228 21.37 12.87 -11.20
N LEU A 229 21.04 11.95 -12.12
CA LEU A 229 20.30 12.27 -13.34
C LEU A 229 18.90 12.80 -13.02
N VAL A 230 18.16 12.13 -12.12
CA VAL A 230 16.84 12.56 -11.67
C VAL A 230 16.88 13.94 -11.02
N LEU A 231 17.80 14.15 -10.06
CA LEU A 231 17.94 15.41 -9.35
C LEU A 231 18.36 16.55 -10.28
N ARG A 232 19.27 16.30 -11.23
CA ARG A 232 19.68 17.27 -12.26
C ARG A 232 18.48 17.67 -13.12
N LYS A 233 17.68 16.70 -13.57
CA LYS A 233 16.46 16.97 -14.33
C LYS A 233 15.44 17.78 -13.52
N CYS A 234 15.20 17.39 -12.27
CA CYS A 234 14.31 18.13 -11.37
C CYS A 234 14.79 19.57 -11.15
N LYS A 235 16.08 19.81 -10.94
CA LYS A 235 16.64 21.16 -10.78
C LYS A 235 16.47 22.01 -12.04
N ALA A 236 16.61 21.41 -13.22
CA ALA A 236 16.40 22.10 -14.49
C ALA A 236 14.92 22.44 -14.73
N MET A 237 14.00 21.52 -14.43
CA MET A 237 12.55 21.73 -14.58
C MET A 237 11.98 22.69 -13.52
N PHE A 238 12.55 22.66 -12.31
CA PHE A 238 12.07 23.41 -11.14
C PHE A 238 13.19 24.28 -10.54
N PRO A 239 13.68 25.32 -11.24
CA PRO A 239 14.83 26.11 -10.80
C PRO A 239 14.57 26.90 -9.50
N ALA A 240 13.31 27.04 -9.10
CA ALA A 240 12.91 27.65 -7.83
C ALA A 240 13.20 26.74 -6.61
N ILE A 241 13.44 25.44 -6.82
CA ILE A 241 13.84 24.52 -5.75
C ILE A 241 15.29 24.82 -5.35
N GLN A 242 15.45 25.52 -4.24
CA GLN A 242 16.74 25.85 -3.64
C GLN A 242 16.68 25.57 -2.13
N PRO A 243 16.73 24.29 -1.72
CA PRO A 243 16.66 23.94 -0.32
C PRO A 243 17.90 24.43 0.42
N GLN A 244 17.71 25.01 1.60
CA GLN A 244 18.82 25.34 2.52
C GLN A 244 19.28 24.10 3.28
N PHE A 245 18.32 23.22 3.59
CA PHE A 245 18.53 22.01 4.37
C PHE A 245 17.98 20.81 3.64
N ILE A 246 18.75 19.73 3.60
CA ILE A 246 18.34 18.46 3.00
C ILE A 246 18.50 17.35 4.04
N MET A 247 17.40 16.67 4.34
CA MET A 247 17.39 15.48 5.18
C MET A 247 17.16 14.23 4.32
N THR A 248 18.08 13.28 4.42
CA THR A 248 17.96 11.95 3.82
C THR A 248 18.20 10.88 4.89
N ASP A 249 17.98 9.63 4.52
CA ASP A 249 18.54 8.50 5.24
C ASP A 249 20.07 8.39 5.02
N TYR A 250 20.65 7.26 5.42
CA TYR A 250 22.09 6.99 5.28
C TYR A 250 22.47 6.33 3.94
N GLU A 251 21.61 6.39 2.91
CA GLU A 251 21.96 5.89 1.58
C GLU A 251 23.05 6.76 0.93
N ILE A 252 24.23 6.16 0.73
CA ILE A 252 25.42 6.84 0.19
C ILE A 252 25.15 7.43 -1.19
N ALA A 253 24.53 6.64 -2.08
CA ALA A 253 24.23 7.04 -3.44
C ALA A 253 23.34 8.29 -3.50
N LEU A 254 22.31 8.36 -2.65
CA LEU A 254 21.40 9.49 -2.58
C LEU A 254 22.10 10.74 -2.01
N LYS A 255 22.86 10.57 -0.92
CA LYS A 255 23.63 11.66 -0.30
C LYS A 255 24.65 12.26 -1.27
N ASN A 256 25.39 11.43 -1.99
CA ASN A 256 26.38 11.89 -2.95
C ASN A 256 25.72 12.64 -4.09
N ALA A 257 24.60 12.12 -4.61
CA ALA A 257 23.83 12.79 -5.66
C ALA A 257 23.32 14.18 -5.22
N PHE A 258 22.81 14.32 -3.99
CA PHE A 258 22.44 15.64 -3.45
C PHE A 258 23.64 16.57 -3.29
N SER A 259 24.80 16.05 -2.85
CA SER A 259 26.04 16.83 -2.71
C SER A 259 26.55 17.36 -4.06
N ILE A 260 26.39 16.59 -5.14
CA ILE A 260 26.74 16.99 -6.49
C ILE A 260 25.79 18.07 -7.02
N ILE A 261 24.47 17.92 -6.80
CA ILE A 261 23.46 18.79 -7.42
C ILE A 261 23.15 20.04 -6.59
N TYR A 262 23.25 19.96 -5.27
CA TYR A 262 22.99 21.04 -4.32
C TYR A 262 24.16 21.21 -3.33
N PRO A 263 25.34 21.61 -3.81
CA PRO A 263 26.54 21.73 -2.98
C PRO A 263 26.41 22.79 -1.87
N GLU A 264 25.56 23.80 -2.08
CA GLU A 264 25.30 24.88 -1.11
C GLU A 264 24.32 24.47 0.01
N SER A 265 23.62 23.35 -0.14
CA SER A 265 22.64 22.90 0.84
C SER A 265 23.32 22.16 1.99
N VAL A 266 22.91 22.47 3.23
CA VAL A 266 23.37 21.74 4.40
C VAL A 266 22.64 20.40 4.45
N GLN A 267 23.37 19.32 4.16
CA GLN A 267 22.88 17.96 4.31
C GLN A 267 23.10 17.46 5.73
N HIS A 268 22.06 16.87 6.30
CA HIS A 268 22.16 16.19 7.58
C HIS A 268 21.37 14.88 7.54
N ALA A 269 21.89 13.87 8.20
CA ALA A 269 21.23 12.59 8.27
C ALA A 269 20.17 12.57 9.40
N CYS A 270 19.21 11.66 9.27
CA CYS A 270 18.17 11.47 10.27
C CYS A 270 18.71 10.79 11.54
N TRP A 271 18.54 11.44 12.70
CA TRP A 271 18.92 10.89 14.01
C TRP A 271 18.20 9.58 14.35
N PHE A 272 16.98 9.39 13.87
CA PHE A 272 16.25 8.14 14.05
C PHE A 272 16.94 6.97 13.32
N HIS A 273 17.37 7.19 12.07
CA HIS A 273 18.12 6.19 11.31
C HIS A 273 19.49 5.89 11.94
N TYR A 274 20.14 6.90 12.54
CA TYR A 274 21.37 6.71 13.30
C TYR A 274 21.16 5.73 14.46
N VAL A 275 20.14 5.97 15.29
CA VAL A 275 19.82 5.09 16.42
C VAL A 275 19.41 3.69 15.93
N GLN A 276 18.68 3.59 14.83
CA GLN A 276 18.36 2.32 14.18
C GLN A 276 19.60 1.51 13.81
N CYS A 277 20.62 2.14 13.22
CA CYS A 277 21.88 1.46 12.90
C CYS A 277 22.59 0.93 14.15
N LEU A 278 22.59 1.69 15.25
CA LEU A 278 23.13 1.22 16.52
C LEU A 278 22.38 -0.01 17.04
N VAL A 279 21.05 0.01 16.99
CA VAL A 279 20.19 -1.12 17.39
C VAL A 279 20.42 -2.35 16.51
N LYS A 280 20.49 -2.18 15.18
CA LYS A 280 20.77 -3.27 14.23
C LYS A 280 22.11 -3.93 14.56
N ASN A 281 23.16 -3.13 14.79
CA ASN A 281 24.46 -3.65 15.19
C ASN A 281 24.40 -4.49 16.49
N LEU A 282 23.70 -3.98 17.51
CA LEU A 282 23.52 -4.71 18.77
C LEU A 282 22.83 -6.05 18.57
N LYS A 283 21.78 -6.09 17.74
CA LYS A 283 21.05 -7.31 17.41
C LYS A 283 21.95 -8.31 16.67
N SER A 284 22.65 -7.87 15.64
CA SER A 284 23.55 -8.73 14.84
C SER A 284 24.72 -9.30 15.66
N ASN A 285 25.17 -8.60 16.71
CA ASN A 285 26.21 -9.07 17.62
C ASN A 285 25.66 -9.86 18.82
N GLY A 286 24.35 -10.15 18.88
CA GLY A 286 23.74 -10.91 19.97
C GLY A 286 23.68 -10.18 21.31
N PHE A 287 23.90 -8.86 21.35
CA PHE A 287 23.91 -8.08 22.60
C PHE A 287 22.52 -7.78 23.16
N SER A 288 21.43 -8.09 22.45
CA SER A 288 20.07 -7.76 22.85
C SER A 288 19.74 -8.22 24.28
N ASN A 289 20.03 -9.48 24.63
CA ASN A 289 19.79 -10.01 25.97
C ASN A 289 20.73 -9.42 27.02
N TYR A 290 21.98 -9.14 26.66
CA TYR A 290 22.95 -8.56 27.57
C TYR A 290 22.55 -7.13 27.95
N VAL A 291 22.27 -6.28 26.96
CA VAL A 291 21.79 -4.92 27.16
C VAL A 291 20.46 -4.94 27.91
N LYS A 292 19.55 -5.86 27.58
CA LYS A 292 18.26 -5.96 28.27
C LYS A 292 18.37 -6.17 29.78
N ASN A 293 19.37 -6.92 30.24
CA ASN A 293 19.51 -7.29 31.64
C ASN A 293 20.60 -6.50 32.38
N ASN A 294 21.25 -5.52 31.74
CA ASN A 294 22.35 -4.74 32.33
C ASN A 294 22.09 -3.23 32.21
N GLN A 295 21.77 -2.59 33.33
CA GLN A 295 21.47 -1.15 33.40
C GLN A 295 22.64 -0.26 32.99
N GLU A 296 23.88 -0.69 33.22
CA GLU A 296 25.07 0.07 32.84
C GLU A 296 25.32 -0.01 31.34
N ALA A 297 25.08 -1.17 30.74
CA ALA A 297 25.12 -1.34 29.29
C ALA A 297 24.04 -0.50 28.60
N GLN A 298 22.84 -0.45 29.18
CA GLN A 298 21.73 0.39 28.73
C GLN A 298 22.09 1.87 28.70
N ILE A 299 22.74 2.38 29.75
CA ILE A 299 23.22 3.75 29.83
C ILE A 299 24.27 4.01 28.74
N CYS A 300 25.21 3.08 28.50
CA CYS A 300 26.17 3.19 27.40
C CYS A 300 25.48 3.34 26.03
N ILE A 301 24.46 2.53 25.73
CA ILE A 301 23.73 2.61 24.45
C ILE A 301 22.95 3.92 24.32
N LYS A 302 22.31 4.35 25.41
CA LYS A 302 21.58 5.63 25.45
C LYS A 302 22.50 6.83 25.26
N MET A 303 23.66 6.86 25.94
CA MET A 303 24.67 7.90 25.74
C MET A 303 25.23 7.87 24.33
N THR A 304 25.49 6.67 23.77
CA THR A 304 25.94 6.54 22.38
C THR A 304 24.90 7.11 21.42
N SER A 305 23.62 6.84 21.64
CA SER A 305 22.51 7.42 20.86
C SER A 305 22.45 8.96 20.96
N ALA A 306 22.89 9.53 22.09
CA ALA A 306 22.93 10.97 22.32
C ALA A 306 24.19 11.65 21.74
N LEU A 307 25.21 10.92 21.29
CA LEU A 307 26.42 11.51 20.70
C LEU A 307 26.09 12.38 19.49
N ALA A 308 25.13 11.98 18.66
CA ALA A 308 24.66 12.76 17.52
C ALA A 308 24.07 14.13 17.92
N LEU A 309 23.74 14.35 19.20
CA LEU A 309 23.23 15.61 19.70
C LEU A 309 24.33 16.56 20.18
N LEU A 310 25.60 16.15 20.18
CA LEU A 310 26.75 16.99 20.50
C LEU A 310 27.26 17.74 19.27
N PRO A 311 27.91 18.91 19.46
CA PRO A 311 28.76 19.51 18.43
C PRO A 311 29.75 18.49 17.87
N PRO A 312 29.98 18.43 16.54
CA PRO A 312 30.88 17.44 15.93
C PRO A 312 32.25 17.34 16.61
N ASN A 313 32.83 18.48 17.00
CA ASN A 313 34.14 18.57 17.64
C ASN A 313 34.18 18.02 19.09
N LEU A 314 33.04 17.76 19.72
CA LEU A 314 32.95 17.18 21.07
C LEU A 314 32.55 15.70 21.06
N ILE A 315 32.24 15.12 19.89
CA ILE A 315 31.78 13.74 19.77
C ILE A 315 32.86 12.74 20.19
N ASP A 316 34.13 12.95 19.82
CA ASP A 316 35.24 12.10 20.25
C ASP A 316 35.43 12.11 21.77
N GLU A 317 35.34 13.29 22.42
CA GLU A 317 35.39 13.42 23.88
C GLU A 317 34.21 12.68 24.53
N GLY A 318 33.02 12.83 23.97
CA GLY A 318 31.83 12.12 24.41
C GLY A 318 31.99 10.61 24.31
N TYR A 319 32.52 10.11 23.20
CA TYR A 319 32.79 8.70 23.00
C TYR A 319 33.80 8.15 24.02
N GLN A 320 34.88 8.89 24.28
CA GLN A 320 35.85 8.51 25.32
C GLN A 320 35.23 8.48 26.72
N SER A 321 34.31 9.41 27.01
CA SER A 321 33.55 9.43 28.27
C SER A 321 32.68 8.17 28.43
N ILE A 322 32.03 7.72 27.36
CA ILE A 322 31.24 6.48 27.34
C ILE A 322 32.14 5.26 27.53
N ARG A 323 33.29 5.21 26.85
CA ARG A 323 34.28 4.12 26.99
C ARG A 323 34.82 4.01 28.41
N ARG A 324 35.07 5.14 29.07
CA ARG A 324 35.48 5.18 30.48
C ARG A 324 34.36 4.68 31.38
N TYR A 325 33.14 5.17 31.19
CA TYR A 325 31.97 4.71 31.93
C TYR A 325 31.76 3.19 31.82
N ALA A 326 31.88 2.64 30.61
CA ALA A 326 31.76 1.21 30.37
C ALA A 326 32.81 0.40 31.13
N ARG A 327 34.06 0.89 31.17
CA ARG A 327 35.16 0.25 31.89
C ARG A 327 34.93 0.27 33.40
N ASP A 328 34.59 1.44 33.93
CA ASP A 328 34.39 1.65 35.37
C ASP A 328 33.22 0.81 35.91
N ASN A 329 32.24 0.50 35.06
CA ASN A 329 31.04 -0.29 35.39
C ASN A 329 31.07 -1.74 34.84
N ASN A 330 32.23 -2.24 34.39
CA ASN A 330 32.39 -3.61 33.88
C ASN A 330 31.41 -4.00 32.74
N VAL A 331 31.09 -3.04 31.86
CA VAL A 331 30.24 -3.25 30.69
C VAL A 331 31.07 -3.83 29.54
N ASN A 332 30.70 -5.03 29.08
CA ASN A 332 31.35 -5.71 27.96
C ASN A 332 30.54 -5.54 26.66
N LEU A 333 30.91 -4.50 25.89
CA LEU A 333 30.36 -4.19 24.57
C LEU A 333 31.49 -3.98 23.55
N VAL A 334 32.53 -4.82 23.59
CA VAL A 334 33.76 -4.59 22.82
C VAL A 334 33.50 -4.48 21.32
N SER A 335 32.79 -5.43 20.70
CA SER A 335 32.54 -5.37 19.25
C SER A 335 31.63 -4.20 18.84
N PHE A 336 30.67 -3.80 19.69
CA PHE A 336 29.87 -2.59 19.48
C PHE A 336 30.73 -1.31 19.49
N PHE A 337 31.65 -1.19 20.44
CA PHE A 337 32.56 -0.04 20.50
C PHE A 337 33.55 -0.03 19.33
N THR A 338 34.10 -1.18 18.94
CA THR A 338 34.97 -1.28 17.76
C THR A 338 34.24 -0.87 16.50
N TYR A 339 32.99 -1.35 16.32
CA TYR A 339 32.11 -0.88 15.25
C TYR A 339 31.97 0.64 15.29
N PHE A 340 31.60 1.20 16.43
CA PHE A 340 31.32 2.61 16.55
C PHE A 340 32.53 3.48 16.18
N SER A 341 33.71 3.13 16.70
CA SER A 341 34.94 3.87 16.40
C SER A 341 35.34 3.75 14.93
N ASN A 342 35.28 2.54 14.35
CA ASN A 342 35.72 2.32 12.98
C ASN A 342 34.75 2.96 11.98
N TYR A 343 33.46 2.76 12.19
CA TYR A 343 32.45 3.18 11.23
C TYR A 343 32.00 4.63 11.44
N TRP A 344 31.54 4.99 12.65
CA TRP A 344 30.97 6.31 12.89
C TRP A 344 32.04 7.40 13.04
N LEU A 345 33.11 7.14 13.78
CA LEU A 345 34.14 8.15 14.03
C LEU A 345 35.17 8.25 12.89
N ARG A 346 35.70 7.13 12.41
CA ARG A 346 36.77 7.13 11.38
C ARG A 346 36.22 7.24 9.96
N THR A 347 35.28 6.37 9.59
CA THR A 347 34.74 6.32 8.21
C THR A 347 33.73 7.43 7.93
N ARG A 348 32.65 7.53 8.71
CA ARG A 348 31.58 8.51 8.48
C ARG A 348 31.93 9.91 8.95
N LYS A 349 32.66 10.00 10.06
CA LYS A 349 33.05 11.21 10.78
C LYS A 349 31.89 11.91 11.50
N PRO A 350 32.15 12.56 12.65
CA PRO A 350 31.17 13.31 13.45
C PRO A 350 30.28 14.28 12.68
N GLU A 351 30.82 14.97 11.67
CA GLU A 351 30.12 16.02 10.90
C GLU A 351 28.94 15.47 10.10
N VAL A 352 28.96 14.17 9.78
CA VAL A 352 27.92 13.53 8.94
C VAL A 352 26.68 13.14 9.74
N PHE A 353 26.85 12.70 10.98
CA PHE A 353 25.75 12.17 11.80
C PHE A 353 25.38 13.04 12.98
N SER A 354 26.18 14.06 13.30
CA SER A 354 25.75 15.09 14.23
C SER A 354 24.55 15.84 13.67
N VAL A 355 23.52 15.95 14.49
CA VAL A 355 22.31 16.75 14.25
C VAL A 355 22.27 17.96 15.20
N TYR A 356 23.44 18.37 15.70
CA TYR A 356 23.60 19.53 16.55
C TYR A 356 23.12 20.81 15.86
N GLY A 357 22.34 21.62 16.57
CA GLY A 357 21.80 22.87 16.04
C GLY A 357 20.77 22.69 14.91
N VAL A 358 20.44 21.45 14.52
CA VAL A 358 19.47 21.20 13.44
C VAL A 358 18.04 21.31 14.00
N PRO A 359 17.16 22.11 13.38
CA PRO A 359 15.80 22.35 13.87
C PRO A 359 14.94 21.07 13.85
N ARG A 360 15.16 20.20 12.87
CA ARG A 360 14.49 18.91 12.74
C ARG A 360 15.52 17.77 12.68
N ARG A 361 15.37 16.81 13.58
CA ARG A 361 16.34 15.70 13.73
C ARG A 361 15.81 14.36 13.24
N THR A 362 14.51 14.23 12.99
CA THR A 362 13.88 12.97 12.57
C THR A 362 13.03 13.14 11.31
N ASN A 363 12.93 12.07 10.52
CA ASN A 363 12.15 11.98 9.28
C ASN A 363 10.74 11.39 9.49
N ASN A 364 10.21 11.37 10.72
CA ASN A 364 8.94 10.71 11.07
C ASN A 364 7.76 11.08 10.15
N ASN A 365 7.77 12.28 9.58
CA ASN A 365 6.73 12.73 8.65
C ASN A 365 6.74 11.94 7.34
N VAL A 366 7.92 11.57 6.85
CA VAL A 366 8.10 10.79 5.62
C VAL A 366 7.72 9.32 5.87
N GLU A 367 8.10 8.77 7.02
CA GLU A 367 7.68 7.43 7.44
C GLU A 367 6.16 7.31 7.61
N SER A 368 5.54 8.34 8.22
CA SER A 368 4.08 8.42 8.33
C SER A 368 3.43 8.53 6.95
N PHE A 369 4.08 9.19 5.99
CA PHE A 369 3.59 9.29 4.63
C PHE A 369 3.63 7.92 3.93
N HIS A 370 4.76 7.20 4.00
CA HIS A 370 4.89 5.85 3.45
C HIS A 370 3.92 4.86 4.10
N SER A 371 3.72 4.94 5.41
CA SER A 371 2.73 4.14 6.13
C SER A 371 1.30 4.44 5.65
N GLY A 372 0.97 5.72 5.46
CA GLY A 372 -0.32 6.15 4.92
C GLY A 372 -0.55 5.72 3.48
N LEU A 373 0.51 5.70 2.64
CA LEU A 373 0.43 5.12 1.31
C LEU A 373 0.12 3.61 1.40
N LYS A 374 0.77 2.87 2.30
CA LYS A 374 0.56 1.42 2.46
C LYS A 374 -0.88 1.09 2.82
N GLU A 375 -1.43 1.83 3.78
CA GLU A 375 -2.84 1.71 4.19
C GLU A 375 -3.79 2.01 3.03
N LYS A 376 -3.48 3.05 2.24
CA LYS A 376 -4.35 3.48 1.14
C LYS A 376 -4.33 2.54 -0.06
N PHE A 377 -3.19 1.93 -0.38
CA PHE A 377 -3.09 1.01 -1.50
C PHE A 377 -3.63 -0.39 -1.18
N GLN A 378 -3.67 -0.78 0.11
CA GLN A 378 -4.13 -2.09 0.60
C GLN A 378 -3.44 -3.31 -0.08
N SER A 379 -2.40 -3.05 -0.88
CA SER A 379 -1.61 -4.00 -1.66
C SER A 379 -0.21 -3.41 -1.78
N LEU A 380 0.81 -4.28 -1.67
CA LEU A 380 2.22 -3.91 -1.83
C LEU A 380 2.53 -3.54 -3.29
N HIS A 381 1.81 -4.11 -4.24
CA HIS A 381 2.01 -3.89 -5.68
C HIS A 381 0.70 -3.58 -6.38
N PRO A 382 0.23 -2.32 -6.30
CA PRO A 382 -0.99 -1.91 -6.98
C PRO A 382 -0.82 -1.96 -8.51
N ASN A 383 -1.96 -2.06 -9.21
CA ASN A 383 -1.98 -1.83 -10.66
C ASN A 383 -1.43 -0.43 -10.97
N LEU A 384 -0.55 -0.32 -11.97
CA LEU A 384 0.10 0.93 -12.37
C LEU A 384 -0.87 2.10 -12.56
N TRP A 385 -1.97 1.89 -13.26
CA TRP A 385 -2.88 2.99 -13.58
C TRP A 385 -3.62 3.48 -12.33
N THR A 386 -3.95 2.57 -11.43
CA THR A 386 -4.47 2.88 -10.10
C THR A 386 -3.43 3.60 -9.27
N PHE A 387 -2.16 3.18 -9.33
CA PHE A 387 -1.05 3.83 -8.63
C PHE A 387 -0.87 5.29 -9.08
N LEU A 388 -0.80 5.54 -10.39
CA LEU A 388 -0.64 6.88 -10.94
C LEU A 388 -1.83 7.80 -10.61
N ASP A 389 -3.06 7.28 -10.66
CA ASP A 389 -4.24 8.06 -10.26
C ASP A 389 -4.19 8.45 -8.77
N HIS A 390 -3.69 7.56 -7.91
CA HIS A 390 -3.52 7.85 -6.49
C HIS A 390 -2.46 8.92 -6.23
N LEU A 391 -1.29 8.84 -6.88
CA LEU A 391 -0.26 9.87 -6.74
C LEU A 391 -0.77 11.24 -7.19
N LYS A 392 -1.49 11.29 -8.31
CA LYS A 392 -2.15 12.52 -8.79
C LYS A 392 -3.15 13.06 -7.76
N ARG A 393 -4.05 12.22 -7.22
CA ARG A 393 -5.02 12.64 -6.20
C ARG A 393 -4.34 13.12 -4.91
N LEU A 394 -3.22 12.53 -4.53
CA LEU A 394 -2.42 12.97 -3.40
C LEU A 394 -1.84 14.37 -3.63
N SER A 395 -1.27 14.62 -4.81
CA SER A 395 -0.79 15.95 -5.20
C SER A 395 -1.92 17.00 -5.15
N LEU A 396 -3.10 16.67 -5.68
CA LEU A 396 -4.29 17.55 -5.58
C LEU A 396 -4.72 17.82 -4.13
N LYS A 397 -4.67 16.81 -3.25
CA LYS A 397 -4.95 16.99 -1.82
C LYS A 397 -3.95 17.95 -1.17
N ASN A 398 -2.68 17.86 -1.53
CA ASN A 398 -1.64 18.74 -0.99
C ASN A 398 -1.83 20.21 -1.40
N HIS A 399 -2.42 20.50 -2.57
CA HIS A 399 -2.82 21.87 -2.89
C HIS A 399 -3.81 22.45 -1.88
N VAL A 400 -4.78 21.66 -1.44
CA VAL A 400 -5.76 22.09 -0.42
C VAL A 400 -5.04 22.37 0.90
N ILE A 401 -4.12 21.48 1.29
CA ILE A 401 -3.33 21.63 2.52
C ILE A 401 -2.46 22.89 2.47
N VAL A 402 -1.74 23.14 1.37
CA VAL A 402 -0.89 24.33 1.26
C VAL A 402 -1.72 25.62 1.27
N LYS A 403 -2.89 25.63 0.63
CA LYS A 403 -3.83 26.77 0.70
C LYS A 403 -4.39 26.98 2.10
N GLN A 404 -4.63 25.91 2.86
CA GLN A 404 -5.04 25.98 4.27
C GLN A 404 -3.91 26.57 5.13
N LEU A 405 -2.68 26.07 4.99
CA LEU A 405 -1.49 26.60 5.67
C LEU A 405 -1.24 28.08 5.35
N ALA A 406 -1.42 28.48 4.09
CA ALA A 406 -1.31 29.88 3.65
C ALA A 406 -2.29 30.82 4.37
N ARG A 407 -3.43 30.30 4.81
CA ARG A 407 -4.46 31.03 5.56
C ARG A 407 -4.27 30.93 7.08
N GLY A 408 -3.22 30.26 7.56
CA GLY A 408 -2.99 30.00 8.97
C GLY A 408 -3.89 28.91 9.56
N GLU A 409 -4.56 28.11 8.73
CA GLU A 409 -5.41 27.02 9.19
C GLU A 409 -4.58 25.86 9.73
N ARG A 410 -5.11 25.19 10.76
CA ARG A 410 -4.46 24.01 11.33
C ARG A 410 -4.81 22.75 10.52
N VAL A 411 -3.85 22.24 9.76
CA VAL A 411 -4.01 21.03 8.91
C VAL A 411 -3.63 19.71 9.59
N SER A 412 -3.02 19.77 10.78
CA SER A 412 -2.54 18.59 11.50
C SER A 412 -2.81 18.71 12.99
N ARG A 413 -2.87 17.54 13.66
CA ARG A 413 -2.97 17.50 15.12
C ARG A 413 -1.75 18.17 15.74
N LEU A 414 -1.94 18.74 16.92
CA LEU A 414 -0.83 19.29 17.69
C LEU A 414 0.22 18.21 17.95
N VAL A 415 1.49 18.62 17.86
CA VAL A 415 2.62 17.78 18.28
C VAL A 415 2.39 17.43 19.75
N LYS A 416 2.41 16.13 20.07
CA LYS A 416 2.18 15.67 21.44
C LYS A 416 3.21 16.31 22.38
N ILE A 417 2.76 16.81 23.53
CA ILE A 417 3.58 17.55 24.51
C ILE A 417 4.90 16.84 24.83
N LYS A 418 4.88 15.51 24.96
CA LYS A 418 6.10 14.70 25.21
C LYS A 418 7.24 14.94 24.21
N TYR A 419 6.93 15.17 22.92
CA TYR A 419 7.97 15.43 21.90
C TYR A 419 8.49 16.87 21.99
N LEU A 420 7.64 17.81 22.40
CA LEU A 420 8.03 19.18 22.69
C LEU A 420 8.95 19.21 23.92
N LEU A 421 8.57 18.53 25.01
CA LEU A 421 9.39 18.40 26.21
C LEU A 421 10.75 17.76 25.91
N ASN A 422 10.78 16.72 25.06
CA ASN A 422 12.06 16.13 24.64
C ASN A 422 12.94 17.13 23.87
N SER A 423 12.33 17.91 22.97
CA SER A 423 13.07 18.94 22.21
C SER A 423 13.58 20.05 23.13
N VAL A 424 12.79 20.48 24.11
CA VAL A 424 13.18 21.45 25.14
C VAL A 424 14.33 20.89 25.99
N ARG A 425 14.28 19.62 26.42
CA ARG A 425 15.38 18.99 27.18
C ARG A 425 16.70 19.03 26.41
N ILE A 426 16.68 18.67 25.13
CA ILE A 426 17.87 18.74 24.26
C ILE A 426 18.38 20.17 24.18
N GLN A 427 17.50 21.15 23.92
CA GLN A 427 17.87 22.56 23.84
C GLN A 427 18.47 23.11 25.15
N THR A 428 17.88 22.75 26.29
CA THR A 428 18.39 23.14 27.61
C THR A 428 19.77 22.54 27.85
N ALA A 429 19.94 21.24 27.61
CA ALA A 429 21.24 20.57 27.77
C ALA A 429 22.30 21.18 26.83
N THR A 430 21.93 21.46 25.58
CA THR A 430 22.80 22.15 24.61
C THR A 430 23.25 23.52 25.14
N THR A 431 22.31 24.34 25.62
CA THR A 431 22.62 25.67 26.15
C THR A 431 23.52 25.58 27.39
N GLN A 432 23.26 24.63 28.29
CA GLN A 432 24.10 24.41 29.47
C GLN A 432 25.52 23.98 29.10
N LEU A 433 25.68 23.14 28.07
CA LEU A 433 26.99 22.73 27.57
C LEU A 433 27.74 23.91 26.93
N GLU A 434 27.07 24.71 26.10
CA GLU A 434 27.66 25.92 25.48
C GLU A 434 28.12 26.95 26.52
N LEU A 435 27.35 27.10 27.60
CA LEU A 435 27.69 28.00 28.71
C LEU A 435 28.72 27.41 29.69
N GLY A 436 29.15 26.14 29.49
CA GLY A 436 30.07 25.44 30.39
C GLY A 436 29.48 25.12 31.77
N VAL A 437 28.15 25.17 31.91
CA VAL A 437 27.43 24.80 33.15
C VAL A 437 27.49 23.29 33.38
N ILE A 438 27.47 22.51 32.30
CA ILE A 438 27.63 21.07 32.32
C ILE A 438 28.77 20.64 31.41
N ASN A 439 29.43 19.53 31.73
CA ASN A 439 30.43 18.90 30.87
C ASN A 439 29.80 17.94 29.84
N VAL A 440 30.61 17.40 28.93
CA VAL A 440 30.15 16.48 27.87
C VAL A 440 29.49 15.22 28.44
N LYS A 441 30.02 14.65 29.53
CA LYS A 441 29.44 13.46 30.17
C LYS A 441 28.05 13.76 30.74
N GLU A 442 27.90 14.89 31.42
CA GLU A 442 26.61 15.33 31.98
C GLU A 442 25.58 15.61 30.87
N PHE A 443 26.00 16.24 29.77
CA PHE A 443 25.14 16.42 28.58
C PHE A 443 24.62 15.07 28.06
N LEU A 444 25.51 14.07 27.91
CA LEU A 444 25.15 12.75 27.40
C LEU A 444 24.19 12.02 28.34
N LEU A 445 24.38 12.14 29.65
CA LEU A 445 23.48 11.56 30.65
C LEU A 445 22.10 12.23 30.62
N GLN A 446 22.03 13.56 30.58
CA GLN A 446 20.76 14.29 30.48
C GLN A 446 20.00 13.96 29.19
N SER A 447 20.73 13.82 28.07
CA SER A 447 20.16 13.54 26.75
C SER A 447 19.90 12.05 26.48
N SER A 448 20.34 11.16 27.37
CA SER A 448 20.24 9.70 27.24
C SER A 448 18.79 9.20 27.13
N HIS A 449 17.83 9.95 27.68
CA HIS A 449 16.41 9.60 27.65
C HIS A 449 15.71 9.96 26.33
N CYS A 450 16.37 10.69 25.42
CA CYS A 450 15.73 11.19 24.21
C CYS A 450 15.32 10.08 23.22
N ALA A 451 16.08 8.99 23.17
CA ALA A 451 15.83 7.84 22.31
C ALA A 451 15.23 6.64 23.07
N GLU A 452 14.97 6.80 24.37
CA GLU A 452 14.67 5.70 25.27
C GLU A 452 13.48 4.84 24.83
N ARG A 453 12.38 5.47 24.44
CA ARG A 453 11.18 4.73 24.03
C ARG A 453 11.46 3.82 22.84
N TYR A 454 12.14 4.34 21.83
CA TYR A 454 12.48 3.58 20.64
C TYR A 454 13.43 2.43 20.98
N LEU A 455 14.51 2.73 21.71
CA LEU A 455 15.44 1.71 22.20
C LEU A 455 14.74 0.62 23.03
N ARG A 456 13.74 1.01 23.82
CA ARG A 456 12.94 0.10 24.64
C ARG A 456 12.06 -0.81 23.80
N GLU A 457 11.33 -0.25 22.84
CA GLU A 457 10.46 -0.99 21.92
C GLU A 457 11.28 -1.99 21.08
N GLU A 458 12.47 -1.59 20.62
CA GLU A 458 13.30 -2.42 19.74
C GLU A 458 14.13 -3.51 20.43
N ILE A 459 14.66 -3.22 21.62
CA ILE A 459 15.49 -4.17 22.40
C ILE A 459 14.60 -4.92 23.43
N ASN A 460 13.33 -4.50 23.60
CA ASN A 460 12.31 -5.08 24.47
C ASN A 460 12.79 -5.30 25.93
N TRP A 461 13.41 -4.28 26.50
CA TRP A 461 13.96 -4.28 27.86
C TRP A 461 13.08 -3.45 28.78
N HIS A 462 12.70 -4.00 29.92
CA HIS A 462 11.84 -3.33 30.88
C HIS A 462 12.72 -2.58 31.88
N ILE A 463 12.42 -1.31 32.11
CA ILE A 463 13.01 -0.55 33.20
C ILE A 463 11.98 -0.53 34.31
N ASN A 464 12.34 -1.07 35.48
CA ASN A 464 11.60 -0.85 36.71
C ASN A 464 11.79 0.62 37.11
N ILE A 465 10.88 1.50 36.68
CA ILE A 465 10.86 2.88 37.13
C ILE A 465 10.15 2.88 38.49
N GLU A 466 10.89 2.55 39.55
CA GLU A 466 10.56 3.03 40.89
C GLU A 466 11.15 4.43 41.03
N GLN A 467 10.37 5.44 40.63
CA GLN A 467 10.39 6.84 41.11
C GLN A 467 9.66 7.74 40.10
N ASP A 468 8.32 7.70 40.16
CA ASP A 468 7.44 8.88 39.99
C ASP A 468 6.01 8.44 40.36
N GLN A 469 5.83 7.99 41.61
CA GLN A 469 4.52 7.96 42.23
C GLN A 469 4.27 9.34 42.82
N ASN A 470 3.75 10.25 42.00
CA ASN A 470 2.89 11.37 42.43
C ASN A 470 2.44 12.14 41.18
N GLU A 471 1.46 11.61 40.45
CA GLU A 471 0.33 12.42 39.97
C GLU A 471 -0.83 11.51 39.53
N PRO A 472 -2.10 11.89 39.78
CA PRO A 472 -3.21 10.96 39.85
C PRO A 472 -3.72 10.52 38.46
N GLN A 473 -3.92 9.22 38.31
CA GLN A 473 -4.75 8.64 37.26
C GLN A 473 -6.21 9.00 37.50
N ASN A 474 -6.72 10.03 36.82
CA ASN A 474 -8.16 10.16 36.61
C ASN A 474 -8.57 9.32 35.39
N ILE A 475 -9.06 8.12 35.70
CA ILE A 475 -9.90 7.30 34.86
C ILE A 475 -11.28 8.00 34.80
N ILE A 476 -11.71 8.44 33.62
CA ILE A 476 -13.14 8.58 33.33
C ILE A 476 -13.53 7.34 32.54
N GLN A 477 -14.16 6.42 33.26
CA GLN A 477 -15.10 5.45 32.70
C GLN A 477 -16.30 6.23 32.18
N ASP A 478 -16.75 5.94 30.97
CA ASP A 478 -18.18 5.87 30.71
C ASP A 478 -18.48 4.42 30.28
N VAL A 479 -19.23 3.79 31.17
CA VAL A 479 -19.79 2.44 31.10
C VAL A 479 -21.10 2.51 30.31
N GLU A 480 -21.49 1.36 29.76
CA GLU A 480 -22.85 0.80 29.66
C GLU A 480 -23.08 0.25 28.24
N ASN A 481 -22.93 -1.07 28.02
CA ASN A 481 -23.80 -2.21 28.41
C ASN A 481 -24.44 -2.72 27.10
N GLU A 482 -24.62 -4.02 26.82
CA GLU A 482 -24.99 -5.10 27.73
C GLU A 482 -24.92 -6.48 27.01
N ASN A 483 -24.74 -7.52 27.83
CA ASN A 483 -25.25 -8.91 27.76
C ASN A 483 -24.45 -10.06 27.11
N ASN A 484 -23.84 -10.84 28.02
CA ASN A 484 -23.98 -12.29 28.31
C ASN A 484 -23.66 -13.32 27.20
N SER A 485 -22.95 -14.43 27.44
CA SER A 485 -22.90 -15.31 28.63
C SER A 485 -21.71 -16.30 28.54
N ASP A 486 -21.15 -16.70 29.71
CA ASP A 486 -20.69 -18.04 30.18
C ASP A 486 -19.87 -18.96 29.24
N SER A 487 -18.83 -19.71 29.64
CA SER A 487 -18.36 -20.26 30.92
C SER A 487 -16.94 -20.84 30.77
N ASP A 488 -16.17 -20.82 31.86
CA ASP A 488 -15.23 -21.83 32.40
C ASP A 488 -14.20 -22.57 31.53
N GLY A 489 -12.96 -22.67 32.06
CA GLY A 489 -12.12 -23.85 31.83
C GLY A 489 -10.60 -23.65 31.79
N GLU A 490 -9.99 -23.62 32.97
CA GLU A 490 -8.71 -24.23 33.35
C GLU A 490 -7.38 -24.03 32.57
N VAL A 491 -6.39 -23.72 33.40
CA VAL A 491 -4.94 -23.69 33.18
C VAL A 491 -4.37 -25.10 33.00
N SER A 492 -3.43 -25.30 32.08
CA SER A 492 -2.34 -26.25 32.32
C SER A 492 -1.03 -25.85 31.60
N VAL A 493 0.02 -25.83 32.41
CA VAL A 493 1.44 -25.63 32.06
C VAL A 493 2.04 -27.00 31.76
N ILE A 494 2.81 -27.13 30.67
CA ILE A 494 3.69 -28.29 30.44
C ILE A 494 5.09 -27.80 30.06
N LEU A 495 6.03 -27.99 30.99
CA LEU A 495 7.47 -27.96 30.79
C LEU A 495 7.94 -29.31 30.22
N ARG A 496 8.93 -29.29 29.30
CA ARG A 496 9.84 -30.41 29.07
C ARG A 496 11.25 -29.94 28.75
N GLU A 497 12.19 -30.57 29.45
CA GLU A 497 13.63 -30.36 29.47
C GLU A 497 14.38 -30.98 28.27
N GLY A 498 15.52 -30.38 27.92
CA GLY A 498 16.82 -31.05 27.94
C GLY A 498 17.29 -31.90 26.74
N ARG A 499 18.37 -31.45 26.08
CA ARG A 499 19.55 -32.24 25.61
C ARG A 499 20.60 -31.28 25.05
N GLN A 500 21.70 -31.01 25.76
CA GLN A 500 23.00 -31.71 25.82
C GLN A 500 24.00 -31.37 24.69
N LEU A 501 24.97 -30.55 25.12
CA LEU A 501 26.35 -30.29 24.68
C LEU A 501 27.03 -31.35 23.79
N PHE A 502 27.76 -30.85 22.77
CA PHE A 502 28.98 -31.48 22.26
C PHE A 502 30.11 -30.44 22.22
N ASP A 503 31.26 -30.88 22.69
CA ASP A 503 32.53 -30.16 22.85
C ASP A 503 33.49 -30.64 21.76
N VAL A 504 34.14 -29.73 21.03
CA VAL A 504 35.32 -30.02 20.20
C VAL A 504 36.29 -28.86 20.30
N SER A 505 37.43 -29.13 20.93
CA SER A 505 38.64 -28.32 20.97
C SER A 505 39.50 -28.56 19.72
N GLY A 506 40.16 -27.51 19.22
CA GLY A 506 41.13 -27.62 18.12
C GLY A 506 41.62 -26.29 17.55
N SER A 507 42.69 -25.77 18.16
CA SER A 507 43.79 -24.89 17.68
C SER A 507 43.70 -24.08 16.37
N ASP A 508 43.98 -22.76 16.54
CA ASP A 508 44.80 -21.84 15.72
C ASP A 508 45.03 -22.15 14.22
N GLU A 509 44.53 -21.27 13.36
CA GLU A 509 45.33 -20.70 12.27
C GLU A 509 44.81 -19.31 11.86
N SER A 510 45.76 -18.38 11.74
CA SER A 510 45.58 -16.97 11.44
C SER A 510 45.00 -16.73 10.04
N ILE A 511 43.86 -16.05 9.97
CA ILE A 511 43.32 -15.47 8.74
C ILE A 511 43.09 -13.97 8.98
N LEU A 512 43.89 -13.15 8.32
CA LEU A 512 43.69 -11.70 8.19
C LEU A 512 42.36 -11.46 7.47
N PRO A 513 41.42 -10.65 7.98
CA PRO A 513 40.26 -10.25 7.19
C PRO A 513 40.68 -9.19 6.17
N ASP A 514 40.44 -9.53 4.90
CA ASP A 514 40.49 -8.66 3.73
C ASP A 514 39.59 -7.42 3.88
N GLU A 515 39.93 -6.41 3.09
CA GLU A 515 39.32 -5.08 2.96
C GLU A 515 37.82 -5.01 3.33
N ASP A 516 37.52 -4.33 4.45
CA ASP A 516 36.16 -4.01 4.92
C ASP A 516 35.36 -3.29 3.83
N ASN A 517 34.49 -4.03 3.13
CA ASN A 517 33.55 -3.47 2.18
C ASN A 517 32.45 -2.72 2.96
N GLU A 518 32.41 -1.39 2.88
CA GLU A 518 31.50 -0.53 3.67
C GLU A 518 30.00 -0.84 3.47
N GLU A 519 29.65 -1.58 2.41
CA GLU A 519 28.29 -2.06 2.14
C GLU A 519 27.85 -3.23 3.05
N ASP A 520 28.77 -3.97 3.67
CA ASP A 520 28.44 -5.16 4.48
C ASP A 520 27.83 -4.78 5.85
N TYR A 521 27.92 -3.52 6.24
CA TYR A 521 27.34 -3.04 7.48
C TYR A 521 25.84 -2.72 7.40
N PHE A 522 25.32 -2.60 6.19
CA PHE A 522 23.94 -2.25 5.91
C PHE A 522 23.35 -3.33 5.01
N PRO A 523 22.51 -4.24 5.54
CA PRO A 523 21.40 -4.69 4.72
C PRO A 523 20.62 -3.43 4.38
N LEU A 524 20.79 -2.92 3.15
CA LEU A 524 19.77 -2.14 2.47
C LEU A 524 18.44 -2.87 2.72
N GLU A 525 17.30 -2.19 2.90
CA GLU A 525 16.02 -2.90 3.04
C GLU A 525 15.81 -3.94 1.91
N ASP A 526 16.44 -3.71 0.76
CA ASP A 526 16.58 -4.59 -0.42
C ASP A 526 17.42 -5.85 -0.27
N ARG A 527 18.21 -5.98 0.81
CA ARG A 527 19.09 -7.12 1.12
C ARG A 527 18.64 -7.84 2.39
N ASP A 528 17.58 -7.38 3.04
CA ASP A 528 16.94 -8.15 4.10
C ASP A 528 16.40 -9.45 3.47
N PRO A 529 16.96 -10.63 3.83
CA PRO A 529 16.58 -11.89 3.21
C PRO A 529 15.09 -12.16 3.32
N ASP A 530 14.43 -11.66 4.38
CA ASP A 530 13.00 -11.84 4.60
C ASP A 530 12.18 -10.96 3.66
N ILE A 531 12.64 -9.73 3.38
CA ILE A 531 11.98 -8.81 2.43
C ILE A 531 12.18 -9.29 0.99
N VAL A 532 13.39 -9.71 0.63
CA VAL A 532 13.69 -10.26 -0.70
C VAL A 532 12.90 -11.56 -0.93
N ALA A 533 12.91 -12.47 0.04
CA ALA A 533 12.14 -13.71 -0.05
C ALA A 533 10.64 -13.43 -0.15
N MET A 534 10.11 -12.47 0.61
CA MET A 534 8.70 -12.08 0.54
C MET A 534 8.34 -11.48 -0.82
N LEU A 535 9.17 -10.58 -1.36
CA LEU A 535 8.95 -9.95 -2.66
C LEU A 535 9.06 -10.98 -3.80
N GLU A 536 10.02 -11.90 -3.74
CA GLU A 536 10.14 -12.99 -4.70
C GLU A 536 8.99 -14.00 -4.60
N LEU A 537 8.52 -14.31 -3.39
CA LEU A 537 7.37 -15.17 -3.16
C LEU A 537 6.07 -14.52 -3.66
N ASP A 538 5.86 -13.23 -3.41
CA ASP A 538 4.67 -12.50 -3.87
C ASP A 538 4.69 -12.32 -5.40
N ALA A 539 5.86 -12.07 -5.99
CA ALA A 539 6.04 -12.05 -7.44
C ALA A 539 5.77 -13.43 -8.07
N ARG A 540 6.29 -14.51 -7.49
CA ARG A 540 6.01 -15.90 -7.92
C ARG A 540 4.54 -16.26 -7.71
N HIS A 541 3.92 -15.89 -6.61
CA HIS A 541 2.49 -16.12 -6.37
C HIS A 541 1.63 -15.42 -7.41
N ARG A 542 1.92 -14.15 -7.74
CA ARG A 542 1.18 -13.47 -8.83
C ARG A 542 1.45 -14.07 -10.20
N GLN A 543 2.68 -14.51 -10.47
CA GLN A 543 3.00 -15.18 -11.72
C GLN A 543 2.31 -16.54 -11.83
N LEU A 544 2.26 -17.31 -10.74
CA LEU A 544 1.47 -18.53 -10.63
C LEU A 544 -0.04 -18.27 -10.68
N GLU A 545 -0.55 -17.16 -10.15
CA GLU A 545 -1.95 -16.77 -10.30
C GLU A 545 -2.30 -16.39 -11.75
N ILE A 546 -1.36 -15.79 -12.48
CA ILE A 546 -1.48 -15.47 -13.91
C ILE A 546 -1.37 -16.74 -14.77
N GLU A 547 -0.47 -17.66 -14.43
CA GLU A 547 -0.27 -18.94 -15.09
C GLU A 547 -1.35 -19.98 -14.73
N ALA A 548 -1.96 -19.86 -13.55
CA ALA A 548 -3.10 -20.66 -13.07
C ALA A 548 -4.47 -20.04 -13.41
N ILE A 549 -4.51 -18.93 -14.17
CA ILE A 549 -5.70 -18.63 -14.96
C ILE A 549 -5.83 -19.81 -15.92
N PRO A 550 -6.87 -20.65 -15.82
CA PRO A 550 -6.97 -21.82 -16.66
C PRO A 550 -7.00 -21.34 -18.11
N TYR A 551 -5.94 -21.61 -18.88
CA TYR A 551 -6.04 -21.62 -20.33
C TYR A 551 -6.82 -22.88 -20.70
N VAL A 552 -8.12 -22.86 -20.42
CA VAL A 552 -9.06 -23.76 -21.04
C VAL A 552 -9.23 -23.21 -22.45
N GLN A 553 -8.70 -23.91 -23.45
CA GLN A 553 -9.23 -23.76 -24.78
C GLN A 553 -10.70 -24.15 -24.71
N VAL A 554 -11.55 -23.14 -24.65
CA VAL A 554 -12.98 -23.31 -24.85
C VAL A 554 -13.13 -23.73 -26.31
N PRO A 555 -13.70 -24.91 -26.61
CA PRO A 555 -14.04 -25.28 -27.98
C PRO A 555 -14.91 -24.17 -28.58
N ALA A 556 -14.76 -23.89 -29.88
CA ALA A 556 -15.40 -22.76 -30.57
C ALA A 556 -16.94 -22.72 -30.49
N VAL A 557 -17.58 -23.70 -29.85
CA VAL A 557 -19.01 -23.73 -29.55
C VAL A 557 -19.24 -24.27 -28.14
N LEU A 558 -19.64 -23.40 -27.21
CA LEU A 558 -20.30 -23.80 -25.97
C LEU A 558 -21.82 -23.88 -26.22
N PRO A 559 -22.51 -24.99 -25.86
CA PRO A 559 -23.96 -25.03 -25.88
C PRO A 559 -24.55 -24.19 -24.74
N SER A 560 -25.70 -23.59 -25.02
CA SER A 560 -26.39 -22.59 -24.20
C SER A 560 -26.95 -23.15 -22.89
N LEU A 561 -26.72 -22.44 -21.78
CA LEU A 561 -27.45 -22.61 -20.53
C LEU A 561 -28.57 -21.57 -20.41
N GLU A 562 -29.69 -21.83 -21.08
CA GLU A 562 -31.04 -21.55 -20.57
C GLU A 562 -31.66 -22.96 -20.42
N ASN A 563 -32.35 -23.38 -19.37
CA ASN A 563 -33.28 -22.71 -18.48
C ASN A 563 -33.60 -23.66 -17.30
N GLN A 564 -34.18 -23.11 -16.23
CA GLN A 564 -35.31 -23.67 -15.48
C GLN A 564 -35.44 -25.21 -15.43
N ASP A 565 -35.14 -25.83 -14.28
CA ASP A 565 -36.01 -26.91 -13.76
C ASP A 565 -35.63 -27.29 -12.32
N GLN A 566 -36.52 -26.99 -11.37
CA GLN A 566 -36.45 -27.45 -9.97
C GLN A 566 -37.00 -28.88 -9.80
N MET A 567 -37.54 -29.49 -10.86
CA MET A 567 -38.26 -30.76 -10.85
C MET A 567 -37.36 -31.94 -11.20
N CYS A 568 -37.42 -33.02 -10.42
CA CYS A 568 -36.68 -34.27 -10.61
C CYS A 568 -36.64 -34.67 -12.08
N ILE A 569 -35.44 -34.88 -12.63
CA ILE A 569 -35.31 -35.12 -14.08
C ILE A 569 -35.84 -36.49 -14.52
N VAL A 570 -36.18 -37.36 -13.57
CA VAL A 570 -36.71 -38.71 -13.84
C VAL A 570 -38.24 -38.74 -13.78
N CYS A 571 -38.86 -38.30 -12.69
CA CYS A 571 -40.32 -38.30 -12.60
C CYS A 571 -40.96 -36.99 -13.07
N MET A 572 -40.22 -35.87 -13.09
CA MET A 572 -40.72 -34.53 -13.39
C MET A 572 -41.89 -34.04 -12.52
N GLU A 573 -42.23 -34.76 -11.44
CA GLU A 573 -43.39 -34.48 -10.58
C GLU A 573 -43.02 -34.01 -9.17
N ALA A 574 -41.80 -34.26 -8.70
CA ALA A 574 -41.32 -33.86 -7.38
C ALA A 574 -40.02 -33.05 -7.48
N GLU A 575 -39.72 -32.18 -6.52
CA GLU A 575 -38.51 -31.36 -6.54
C GLU A 575 -37.21 -32.19 -6.41
N LYS A 576 -36.14 -31.69 -7.06
CA LYS A 576 -34.79 -32.24 -6.97
C LYS A 576 -34.25 -32.03 -5.56
N THR A 577 -34.16 -33.08 -4.77
CA THR A 577 -33.77 -33.02 -3.35
C THR A 577 -32.49 -33.79 -3.05
N HIS A 578 -32.00 -34.65 -3.95
CA HIS A 578 -30.85 -35.51 -3.70
C HIS A 578 -29.73 -35.28 -4.72
N ALA A 579 -28.50 -35.13 -4.24
CA ALA A 579 -27.29 -35.07 -5.03
C ALA A 579 -26.55 -36.41 -5.02
N LEU A 580 -26.03 -36.82 -6.18
CA LEU A 580 -25.40 -38.13 -6.38
C LEU A 580 -23.89 -38.08 -6.20
N ILE A 581 -23.30 -39.03 -5.46
CA ILE A 581 -21.85 -39.10 -5.18
C ILE A 581 -21.17 -40.08 -6.14
N PRO A 582 -20.05 -39.71 -6.81
CA PRO A 582 -19.23 -38.52 -6.55
C PRO A 582 -19.57 -37.27 -7.37
N CYS A 583 -20.39 -37.39 -8.42
CA CYS A 583 -20.56 -36.33 -9.42
C CYS A 583 -21.23 -35.02 -8.91
N GLY A 584 -21.86 -35.03 -7.75
CA GLY A 584 -22.45 -33.85 -7.09
C GLY A 584 -23.73 -33.31 -7.71
N HIS A 585 -24.28 -33.94 -8.76
CA HIS A 585 -25.46 -33.44 -9.46
C HIS A 585 -26.74 -33.63 -8.63
N ARG A 586 -27.37 -32.51 -8.23
CA ARG A 586 -28.69 -32.44 -7.56
C ARG A 586 -29.82 -32.47 -8.58
N ILE A 587 -30.18 -33.68 -9.01
CA ILE A 587 -31.07 -33.88 -10.17
C ILE A 587 -32.27 -34.80 -9.91
N LEU A 588 -32.31 -35.51 -8.78
CA LEU A 588 -33.34 -36.51 -8.47
C LEU A 588 -34.12 -36.16 -7.20
N CYS A 589 -35.38 -36.59 -7.13
CA CYS A 589 -36.14 -36.66 -5.88
C CYS A 589 -35.80 -37.94 -5.10
N GLN A 590 -36.26 -38.02 -3.86
CA GLN A 590 -36.00 -39.15 -2.97
C GLN A 590 -36.41 -40.50 -3.58
N ASP A 591 -37.62 -40.57 -4.14
CA ASP A 591 -38.16 -41.84 -4.65
C ASP A 591 -37.45 -42.30 -5.93
N CYS A 592 -37.06 -41.35 -6.79
CA CYS A 592 -36.32 -41.66 -8.01
C CYS A 592 -34.86 -42.03 -7.76
N VAL A 593 -34.25 -41.61 -6.65
CA VAL A 593 -32.86 -41.99 -6.32
C VAL A 593 -32.76 -43.46 -5.89
N VAL A 594 -33.79 -43.97 -5.20
CA VAL A 594 -33.82 -45.35 -4.67
C VAL A 594 -34.19 -46.37 -5.74
N ASN A 595 -35.02 -45.98 -6.70
CA ASN A 595 -35.57 -46.87 -7.73
C ASN A 595 -34.84 -46.79 -9.09
N LEU A 596 -33.69 -46.09 -9.14
CA LEU A 596 -32.95 -45.91 -10.39
C LEU A 596 -32.11 -47.14 -10.74
N ASP A 597 -32.42 -47.79 -11.86
CA ASP A 597 -31.66 -48.91 -12.41
C ASP A 597 -31.40 -48.70 -13.91
N PRO A 598 -30.14 -48.74 -14.39
CA PRO A 598 -28.89 -48.91 -13.63
C PRO A 598 -28.56 -47.71 -12.73
N VAL A 599 -27.77 -47.95 -11.68
CA VAL A 599 -27.33 -46.95 -10.67
C VAL A 599 -26.31 -45.95 -11.27
N ARG A 600 -26.76 -45.15 -12.24
CA ARG A 600 -25.98 -44.14 -12.95
C ARG A 600 -26.70 -42.80 -12.94
N CYS A 601 -25.95 -41.71 -12.79
CA CYS A 601 -26.50 -40.36 -12.77
C CYS A 601 -27.16 -40.04 -14.11
N PRO A 602 -28.47 -39.72 -14.18
CA PRO A 602 -29.12 -39.46 -15.47
C PRO A 602 -28.63 -38.19 -16.19
N PHE A 603 -27.87 -37.32 -15.51
CA PHE A 603 -27.29 -36.11 -16.11
C PHE A 603 -25.88 -36.33 -16.68
N CYS A 604 -25.00 -37.04 -15.98
CA CYS A 604 -23.61 -37.27 -16.43
C CYS A 604 -23.27 -38.74 -16.74
N ASN A 605 -24.21 -39.66 -16.55
CA ASN A 605 -24.13 -41.11 -16.78
C ASN A 605 -23.04 -41.87 -15.98
N GLU A 606 -22.46 -41.20 -14.98
CA GLU A 606 -21.46 -41.75 -14.08
C GLU A 606 -22.11 -42.67 -13.03
N TYR A 607 -21.45 -43.79 -12.69
CA TYR A 607 -21.92 -44.63 -11.58
C TYR A 607 -21.85 -43.86 -10.28
N PHE A 608 -22.95 -43.86 -9.53
CA PHE A 608 -22.94 -43.27 -8.20
C PHE A 608 -23.00 -44.36 -7.14
N THR A 609 -22.27 -44.16 -6.06
CA THR A 609 -22.17 -45.12 -4.94
C THR A 609 -23.09 -44.76 -3.77
N GLY A 610 -23.65 -43.55 -3.79
CA GLY A 610 -24.59 -43.07 -2.79
C GLY A 610 -25.21 -41.74 -3.19
N SER A 611 -26.17 -41.28 -2.39
CA SER A 611 -26.79 -39.97 -2.57
C SER A 611 -26.95 -39.25 -1.24
N ILE A 612 -26.87 -37.92 -1.26
CA ILE A 612 -27.09 -37.05 -0.09
C ILE A 612 -28.31 -36.18 -0.37
N ARG A 613 -29.24 -36.15 0.59
CA ARG A 613 -30.34 -35.20 0.57
C ARG A 613 -29.83 -33.79 0.89
N ILE A 614 -30.13 -32.85 0.01
CA ILE A 614 -29.81 -31.44 0.15
C ILE A 614 -31.14 -30.70 0.35
N TRP A 615 -31.33 -30.17 1.55
CA TRP A 615 -32.49 -29.36 1.92
C TRP A 615 -32.48 -28.02 1.19
#